data_AF-A0A1Y2FQQ3-F1
#
_entry.id   AF-A0A1Y2FQQ3-F1
#
_cell.length_a   1.000
_cell.length_b   1.000
_cell.length_c   1.000
_cell.angle_alpha   90.00
_cell.angle_beta   90.00
_cell.angle_gamma   90.00
#
_symmetry.space_group_name_H-M   'P 1'
#
loop_
_entity.id
_entity.type
_entity.pdbx_description
1 polymer ?
#
loop_
_entity_poly.entity_id
_entity_poly.type
_entity_poly.pdbx_seq_one_letter_code
_entity_poly.pdbx_strand_id
1 'polypeptide(L)'
;MPATILMFIPGNPGIVDYYGPFFTALKEHHKQLQIYAYNHVGFTSNPTKSLKLPPHQINLDAQIAHAIDRFDALLLAHKGSAGSQQPQIYLAGHSVGAYIACKVLEARPDVVQRIYLLTPTLTEIALSPQGRLLTPCSHIPGFLQLVAGFVWLWTSLLPQQYRLKFIAWWTGFSKEAVRVTTDSVVQPGNVYTGLVLGASEMTDIRSPDAKFWRKYGKRCSAYWVMRDHWIHEASRDQLLADTRIESYFCKRANHAFCVRHSEIVADVVAGWLGRDLAMKFADELH
;
A
#
# COMPACT_ATOMS: atom_id res chain seq x y z
N MET A 1 5.00 -28.82 3.84
CA MET A 1 5.37 -27.46 4.27
C MET A 1 4.14 -26.58 4.15
N PRO A 2 3.88 -25.70 5.12
CA PRO A 2 2.77 -24.77 5.06
C PRO A 2 2.92 -23.81 3.86
N ALA A 3 1.82 -23.39 3.27
CA ALA A 3 1.85 -22.40 2.20
C ALA A 3 2.44 -21.07 2.71
N THR A 4 3.35 -20.47 1.93
CA THR A 4 3.87 -19.11 2.21
C THR A 4 3.07 -18.11 1.39
N ILE A 5 2.47 -17.14 2.08
CA ILE A 5 1.60 -16.13 1.49
C ILE A 5 2.12 -14.75 1.83
N LEU A 6 2.27 -13.89 0.83
CA LEU A 6 2.44 -12.45 1.00
C LEU A 6 1.13 -11.75 0.67
N MET A 7 0.48 -11.20 1.70
CA MET A 7 -0.66 -10.29 1.50
C MET A 7 -0.13 -8.87 1.27
N PHE A 8 -0.41 -8.32 0.10
CA PHE A 8 0.02 -7.00 -0.31
C PHE A 8 -1.12 -5.98 -0.16
N ILE A 9 -0.82 -4.86 0.50
CA ILE A 9 -1.74 -3.75 0.75
C ILE A 9 -1.24 -2.53 -0.03
N PRO A 10 -1.93 -2.08 -1.08
CA PRO A 10 -1.48 -0.96 -1.90
C PRO A 10 -1.51 0.36 -1.12
N GLY A 11 -0.72 1.34 -1.56
CA GLY A 11 -0.89 2.73 -1.16
C GLY A 11 -1.98 3.43 -1.98
N ASN A 12 -2.39 4.64 -1.62
CA ASN A 12 -3.30 5.51 -2.37
C ASN A 12 -2.76 5.72 -3.81
N PRO A 13 -3.53 5.47 -4.89
CA PRO A 13 -4.99 5.32 -5.00
C PRO A 13 -5.51 3.89 -4.87
N GLY A 14 -4.87 3.02 -4.09
CA GLY A 14 -5.44 1.72 -3.72
C GLY A 14 -5.68 0.76 -4.88
N ILE A 15 -5.04 0.98 -6.03
CA ILE A 15 -5.17 0.15 -7.23
C ILE A 15 -3.97 -0.79 -7.35
N VAL A 16 -4.24 -2.09 -7.32
CA VAL A 16 -3.25 -3.18 -7.33
C VAL A 16 -2.54 -3.31 -8.67
N ASP A 17 -3.19 -2.90 -9.77
CA ASP A 17 -2.63 -3.06 -11.12
C ASP A 17 -1.29 -2.33 -11.29
N TYR A 18 -0.97 -1.33 -10.46
CA TYR A 18 0.36 -0.69 -10.47
C TYR A 18 1.50 -1.61 -10.03
N TYR A 19 1.21 -2.65 -9.26
CA TYR A 19 2.23 -3.47 -8.59
C TYR A 19 2.51 -4.76 -9.36
N GLY A 20 1.93 -4.94 -10.56
CA GLY A 20 2.18 -6.10 -11.43
C GLY A 20 3.68 -6.41 -11.60
N PRO A 21 4.52 -5.43 -12.03
CA PRO A 21 5.96 -5.65 -12.15
C PRO A 21 6.64 -6.04 -10.83
N PHE A 22 6.21 -5.46 -9.70
CA PHE A 22 6.75 -5.78 -8.38
C PHE A 22 6.41 -7.24 -7.97
N PHE A 23 5.18 -7.69 -8.22
CA PHE A 23 4.77 -9.07 -7.95
C PHE A 23 5.49 -10.07 -8.85
N THR A 24 5.67 -9.74 -10.13
CA THR A 24 6.41 -10.57 -11.08
C THR A 24 7.85 -10.76 -10.60
N ALA A 25 8.55 -9.67 -10.29
CA ALA A 25 9.91 -9.74 -9.77
C ALA A 25 10.00 -10.54 -8.46
N LEU A 26 9.08 -10.34 -7.51
CA LEU A 26 9.04 -11.14 -6.28
C LEU A 26 8.86 -12.64 -6.52
N LYS A 27 7.97 -13.02 -7.44
CA LYS A 27 7.77 -14.42 -7.82
C LYS A 27 8.96 -15.00 -8.56
N GLU A 28 9.78 -14.18 -9.22
CA GLU A 28 11.02 -14.64 -9.83
C GLU A 28 12.04 -15.10 -8.79
N HIS A 29 12.12 -14.42 -7.66
CA HIS A 29 12.94 -14.85 -6.52
C HIS A 29 12.32 -16.02 -5.74
N HIS A 30 11.00 -16.00 -5.55
CA HIS A 30 10.29 -16.96 -4.72
C HIS A 30 9.16 -17.63 -5.49
N LYS A 31 9.47 -18.64 -6.31
CA LYS A 31 8.52 -19.28 -7.24
C LYS A 31 7.30 -19.91 -6.58
N GLN A 32 7.43 -20.32 -5.32
CA GLN A 32 6.35 -20.93 -4.52
C GLN A 32 5.54 -19.90 -3.72
N LEU A 33 5.91 -18.62 -3.75
CA LEU A 33 5.22 -17.56 -3.04
C LEU A 33 3.83 -17.32 -3.63
N GLN A 34 2.81 -17.44 -2.78
CA GLN A 34 1.47 -16.99 -3.11
C GLN A 34 1.35 -15.51 -2.77
N ILE A 35 0.97 -14.68 -3.74
CA ILE A 35 0.76 -13.25 -3.52
C ILE A 35 -0.74 -13.00 -3.54
N TYR A 36 -1.27 -12.45 -2.45
CA TYR A 36 -2.65 -12.03 -2.33
C TYR A 36 -2.69 -10.50 -2.28
N ALA A 37 -3.25 -9.88 -3.31
CA ALA A 37 -3.40 -8.43 -3.39
C ALA A 37 -4.84 -8.07 -3.76
N TYR A 38 -5.33 -6.93 -3.29
CA TYR A 38 -6.70 -6.47 -3.51
C TYR A 38 -6.76 -4.95 -3.58
N ASN A 39 -7.68 -4.44 -4.40
CA ASN A 39 -7.92 -3.00 -4.45
C ASN A 39 -8.56 -2.54 -3.13
N HIS A 40 -8.26 -1.32 -2.71
CA HIS A 40 -8.98 -0.67 -1.62
C HIS A 40 -10.48 -0.51 -1.95
N VAL A 41 -11.30 -0.43 -0.91
CA VAL A 41 -12.75 -0.21 -1.04
C VAL A 41 -13.01 1.07 -1.81
N GLY A 42 -13.93 1.03 -2.76
CA GLY A 42 -14.27 2.17 -3.61
C GLY A 42 -13.39 2.34 -4.84
N PHE A 43 -12.34 1.54 -5.02
CA PHE A 43 -11.55 1.49 -6.25
C PHE A 43 -11.96 0.28 -7.11
N THR A 44 -12.30 0.56 -8.36
CA THR A 44 -12.72 -0.46 -9.33
C THR A 44 -12.02 -0.24 -10.66
N SER A 45 -11.64 -1.33 -11.32
CA SER A 45 -11.16 -1.29 -12.71
C SER A 45 -12.32 -1.10 -13.71
N ASN A 46 -13.58 -1.07 -13.24
CA ASN A 46 -14.75 -0.82 -14.07
C ASN A 46 -15.33 0.59 -13.82
N PRO A 47 -15.12 1.55 -14.76
CA PRO A 47 -15.56 2.93 -14.62
C PRO A 47 -17.07 3.10 -14.49
N THR A 48 -17.88 2.19 -15.04
CA THR A 48 -19.35 2.28 -14.98
C THR A 48 -19.93 1.77 -13.66
N LYS A 49 -19.10 1.13 -12.82
CA LYS A 49 -19.47 0.59 -11.51
C LYS A 49 -18.89 1.40 -10.34
N SER A 50 -18.35 2.60 -10.56
CA SER A 50 -17.90 3.42 -9.44
C SER A 50 -19.11 3.89 -8.64
N LEU A 51 -19.51 3.09 -7.65
CA LEU A 51 -20.53 3.48 -6.69
C LEU A 51 -19.99 4.71 -5.97
N LYS A 52 -20.75 5.81 -5.96
CA LYS A 52 -20.48 6.94 -5.09
C LYS A 52 -20.71 6.50 -3.65
N LEU A 53 -19.71 5.83 -3.07
CA LEU A 53 -19.75 5.44 -1.68
C LEU A 53 -19.60 6.69 -0.80
N PRO A 54 -20.33 6.74 0.33
CA PRO A 54 -20.18 7.85 1.27
C PRO A 54 -18.76 7.84 1.88
N PRO A 55 -18.21 9.01 2.27
CA PRO A 55 -16.83 9.10 2.75
C PRO A 55 -16.43 8.12 3.86
N HIS A 56 -17.33 7.87 4.81
CA HIS A 56 -17.08 6.94 5.93
C HIS A 56 -16.93 5.46 5.51
N GLN A 57 -17.26 5.10 4.27
CA GLN A 57 -17.07 3.74 3.73
C GLN A 57 -15.80 3.58 2.91
N ILE A 58 -15.06 4.67 2.68
CA ILE A 58 -13.87 4.69 1.82
C ILE A 58 -12.68 5.46 2.44
N ASN A 59 -12.86 5.98 3.67
CA ASN A 59 -11.80 6.58 4.47
C ASN A 59 -10.82 5.53 5.03
N LEU A 60 -9.78 5.99 5.72
CA LEU A 60 -8.74 5.14 6.29
C LEU A 60 -9.29 4.02 7.18
N ASP A 61 -10.22 4.33 8.10
CA ASP A 61 -10.82 3.33 8.99
C ASP A 61 -11.54 2.22 8.23
N ALA A 62 -12.30 2.58 7.18
CA ALA A 62 -12.95 1.60 6.32
C ALA A 62 -11.93 0.71 5.58
N GLN A 63 -10.80 1.27 5.15
CA GLN A 63 -9.73 0.48 4.53
C GLN A 63 -9.04 -0.46 5.53
N ILE A 64 -8.87 -0.04 6.79
CA ILE A 64 -8.33 -0.88 7.87
C ILE A 64 -9.27 -2.04 8.16
N ALA A 65 -10.56 -1.77 8.36
CA ALA A 65 -11.57 -2.80 8.58
C ALA A 65 -11.59 -3.80 7.42
N HIS A 66 -11.61 -3.29 6.18
CA HIS A 66 -11.59 -4.14 5.00
C HIS A 66 -10.31 -4.99 4.91
N ALA A 67 -9.14 -4.44 5.24
CA ALA A 67 -7.90 -5.22 5.24
C ALA A 67 -7.94 -6.37 6.25
N ILE A 68 -8.49 -6.15 7.44
CA ILE A 68 -8.66 -7.19 8.45
C ILE A 68 -9.64 -8.26 7.95
N ASP A 69 -10.77 -7.87 7.37
CA ASP A 69 -11.75 -8.81 6.81
C ASP A 69 -11.15 -9.67 5.68
N ARG A 70 -10.34 -9.06 4.81
CA ARG A 70 -9.65 -9.76 3.71
C ARG A 70 -8.58 -10.71 4.24
N PHE A 71 -7.86 -10.33 5.29
CA PHE A 71 -6.93 -11.22 5.98
C PHE A 71 -7.64 -12.43 6.59
N ASP A 72 -8.77 -12.23 7.26
CA ASP A 72 -9.54 -13.31 7.86
C ASP A 72 -10.14 -14.26 6.81
N ALA A 73 -10.66 -13.71 5.71
CA ALA A 73 -11.14 -14.49 4.57
C ALA A 73 -10.01 -15.32 3.93
N LEU A 74 -8.81 -14.73 3.78
CA LEU A 74 -7.62 -15.43 3.31
C LEU A 74 -7.25 -16.58 4.23
N LEU A 75 -7.24 -16.36 5.55
CA LEU A 75 -6.94 -17.39 6.54
C LEU A 75 -7.97 -18.53 6.52
N LEU A 76 -9.26 -18.19 6.41
CA LEU A 76 -10.34 -19.17 6.35
C LEU A 76 -10.27 -20.05 5.10
N ALA A 77 -10.00 -19.45 3.94
CA ALA A 77 -9.84 -20.18 2.68
C ALA A 77 -8.72 -21.24 2.74
N HIS A 78 -7.68 -20.97 3.52
CA HIS A 78 -6.56 -21.91 3.71
C HIS A 78 -6.79 -22.92 4.84
N LYS A 79 -7.72 -22.67 5.77
CA LYS A 79 -8.11 -23.64 6.82
C LYS A 79 -9.09 -24.70 6.32
N GLY A 80 -9.86 -24.41 5.27
CA GLY A 80 -10.91 -25.29 4.74
C GLY A 80 -10.42 -26.57 4.04
N SER A 81 -9.10 -26.76 3.88
CA SER A 81 -8.52 -27.97 3.30
C SER A 81 -8.18 -28.95 4.41
N ALA A 82 -8.94 -30.05 4.54
CA ALA A 82 -8.67 -31.07 5.57
C ALA A 82 -7.21 -31.54 5.50
N GLY A 83 -6.45 -31.33 6.59
CA GLY A 83 -5.03 -31.71 6.69
C GLY A 83 -4.00 -30.62 6.32
N SER A 84 -4.42 -29.42 5.93
CA SER A 84 -3.46 -28.33 5.65
C SER A 84 -2.93 -27.67 6.92
N GLN A 85 -1.60 -27.61 7.05
CA GLN A 85 -0.93 -26.79 8.07
C GLN A 85 -1.31 -25.31 7.91
N GLN A 86 -1.37 -24.56 9.01
CA GLN A 86 -1.65 -23.12 8.98
C GLN A 86 -0.64 -22.40 8.08
N PRO A 87 -1.09 -21.54 7.14
CA PRO A 87 -0.19 -20.84 6.24
C PRO A 87 0.71 -19.86 6.98
N GLN A 88 1.92 -19.66 6.45
CA GLN A 88 2.82 -18.61 6.89
C GLN A 88 2.46 -17.31 6.15
N ILE A 89 1.84 -16.36 6.85
CA ILE A 89 1.37 -15.11 6.24
C ILE A 89 2.30 -13.96 6.59
N TYR A 90 2.84 -13.33 5.55
CA TYR A 90 3.62 -12.09 5.59
C TYR A 90 2.77 -10.96 5.02
N LEU A 91 2.96 -9.74 5.50
CA LEU A 91 2.31 -8.56 4.93
C LEU A 91 3.35 -7.69 4.23
N ALA A 92 2.99 -7.06 3.12
CA ALA A 92 3.71 -5.94 2.56
C ALA A 92 2.74 -4.79 2.33
N GLY A 93 3.08 -3.59 2.79
CA GLY A 93 2.23 -2.42 2.64
C GLY A 93 3.01 -1.26 2.03
N HIS A 94 2.46 -0.63 1.00
CA HIS A 94 3.06 0.58 0.40
C HIS A 94 2.38 1.84 0.94
N SER A 95 3.15 2.85 1.36
CA SER A 95 2.62 4.16 1.79
C SER A 95 1.55 4.00 2.89
N VAL A 96 0.31 4.47 2.70
CA VAL A 96 -0.82 4.22 3.62
C VAL A 96 -1.07 2.72 3.88
N GLY A 97 -0.84 1.86 2.87
CA GLY A 97 -0.93 0.42 3.02
C GLY A 97 0.04 -0.14 4.07
N ALA A 98 1.16 0.53 4.33
CA ALA A 98 2.09 0.17 5.40
C ALA A 98 1.50 0.44 6.79
N TYR A 99 0.80 1.57 6.96
CA TYR A 99 0.06 1.86 8.18
C TYR A 99 -1.07 0.85 8.40
N ILE A 100 -1.82 0.53 7.34
CA ILE A 100 -2.86 -0.50 7.38
C ILE A 100 -2.26 -1.87 7.75
N ALA A 101 -1.08 -2.23 7.21
CA ALA A 101 -0.40 -3.47 7.57
C ALA A 101 -0.04 -3.54 9.07
N CYS A 102 0.36 -2.42 9.68
CA CYS A 102 0.55 -2.34 11.14
C CYS A 102 -0.76 -2.64 11.89
N LYS A 103 -1.90 -2.14 11.42
CA LYS A 103 -3.22 -2.41 12.03
C LYS A 103 -3.68 -3.85 11.87
N VAL A 104 -3.40 -4.48 10.74
CA VAL A 104 -3.64 -5.93 10.56
C VAL A 104 -2.75 -6.75 11.50
N LEU A 105 -1.47 -6.40 11.64
CA LEU A 105 -0.56 -7.07 12.58
C LEU A 105 -1.03 -6.92 14.03
N GLU A 106 -1.48 -5.72 14.41
CA GLU A 106 -2.02 -5.45 15.75
C GLU A 106 -3.26 -6.32 16.04
N ALA A 107 -4.13 -6.50 15.04
CA ALA A 107 -5.37 -7.28 15.15
C ALA A 107 -5.15 -8.80 15.08
N ARG A 108 -4.12 -9.27 14.35
CA ARG A 108 -3.85 -10.71 14.09
C ARG A 108 -2.38 -11.09 14.36
N PRO A 109 -1.86 -10.82 15.57
CA PRO A 109 -0.43 -10.95 15.86
C PRO A 109 0.07 -12.39 15.82
N ASP A 110 -0.80 -13.37 16.09
CA ASP A 110 -0.45 -14.79 16.21
C ASP A 110 -0.31 -15.49 14.84
N VAL A 111 -0.86 -14.89 13.78
CA VAL A 111 -0.90 -15.48 12.44
C VAL A 111 0.09 -14.80 11.51
N VAL A 112 0.12 -13.46 11.51
CA VAL A 112 1.11 -12.69 10.77
C VAL A 112 2.50 -13.14 11.23
N GLN A 113 3.47 -13.25 10.35
CA GLN A 113 4.86 -13.59 10.70
C GLN A 113 5.69 -12.31 10.79
N ARG A 114 5.72 -11.56 9.69
CA ARG A 114 6.44 -10.29 9.56
C ARG A 114 5.69 -9.33 8.64
N ILE A 115 5.96 -8.04 8.77
CA ILE A 115 5.45 -7.00 7.86
C ILE A 115 6.61 -6.23 7.19
N TYR A 116 6.46 -5.98 5.89
CA TYR A 116 7.36 -5.19 5.07
C TYR A 116 6.72 -3.84 4.74
N LEU A 117 7.28 -2.77 5.31
CA LEU A 117 6.77 -1.41 5.25
C LEU A 117 7.48 -0.66 4.11
N LEU A 118 6.82 -0.50 2.97
CA LEU A 118 7.42 0.03 1.74
C LEU A 118 7.09 1.51 1.59
N THR A 119 8.13 2.35 1.60
CA THR A 119 8.04 3.83 1.60
C THR A 119 6.92 4.33 2.51
N PRO A 120 6.95 3.96 3.80
CA PRO A 120 5.73 3.86 4.60
C PRO A 120 5.35 5.21 5.21
N THR A 121 4.04 5.49 5.27
CA THR A 121 3.48 6.65 5.95
C THR A 121 3.10 6.27 7.38
N LEU A 122 4.10 6.16 8.25
CA LEU A 122 3.91 5.75 9.65
C LEU A 122 3.79 6.93 10.60
N THR A 123 4.10 8.14 10.16
CA THR A 123 4.03 9.36 10.97
C THR A 123 3.08 10.36 10.33
N GLU A 124 2.89 11.52 10.95
CA GLU A 124 2.00 12.60 10.52
C GLU A 124 2.29 13.02 9.06
N ILE A 125 1.53 12.46 8.11
CA ILE A 125 1.72 12.73 6.69
C ILE A 125 1.44 14.20 6.34
N ALA A 126 0.56 14.87 7.10
CA ALA A 126 0.30 16.31 6.99
C ALA A 126 1.55 17.19 7.23
N LEU A 127 2.56 16.70 7.96
CA LEU A 127 3.81 17.42 8.19
C LEU A 127 4.83 17.26 7.05
N SER A 128 4.60 16.32 6.13
CA SER A 128 5.48 16.10 4.96
C SER A 128 5.41 17.28 3.97
N PRO A 129 6.41 17.42 3.08
CA PRO A 129 6.39 18.45 2.03
C PRO A 129 5.08 18.46 1.23
N GLN A 130 4.58 17.30 0.78
CA GLN A 130 3.32 17.22 0.05
C GLN A 130 2.10 17.38 0.94
N GLY A 131 2.14 16.87 2.17
CA GLY A 131 1.07 17.06 3.15
C GLY A 131 0.79 18.53 3.42
N ARG A 132 1.83 19.33 3.69
CA ARG A 132 1.68 20.78 3.93
C ARG A 132 1.06 21.54 2.75
N LEU A 133 1.30 21.06 1.52
CA LEU A 133 0.71 21.66 0.31
C LEU A 133 -0.73 21.22 0.09
N LEU A 134 -1.06 19.95 0.36
CA LEU A 134 -2.34 19.34 -0.03
C LEU A 134 -3.39 19.32 1.08
N THR A 135 -2.99 19.27 2.36
CA THR A 135 -3.92 19.28 3.49
C THR A 135 -4.87 20.48 3.46
N PRO A 136 -4.43 21.73 3.21
CA PRO A 136 -5.33 22.88 3.15
C PRO A 136 -6.46 22.71 2.11
N CYS A 137 -6.16 22.10 0.96
CA CYS A 137 -7.14 21.89 -0.11
C CYS A 137 -8.29 20.97 0.34
N SER A 138 -8.01 19.97 1.17
CA SER A 138 -9.04 19.05 1.68
C SER A 138 -10.06 19.70 2.62
N HIS A 139 -9.73 20.86 3.20
CA HIS A 139 -10.64 21.62 4.07
C HIS A 139 -11.54 22.60 3.30
N ILE A 140 -11.30 22.81 2.01
CA ILE A 140 -12.13 23.68 1.16
C ILE A 140 -13.46 22.96 0.86
N PRO A 141 -14.61 23.51 1.28
CA PRO A 141 -15.90 22.87 1.03
C PRO A 141 -16.14 22.63 -0.46
N GLY A 142 -16.48 21.40 -0.84
CA GLY A 142 -16.77 21.03 -2.23
C GLY A 142 -15.53 20.78 -3.11
N PHE A 143 -14.30 20.94 -2.61
CA PHE A 143 -13.08 20.79 -3.43
C PHE A 143 -12.95 19.39 -4.03
N LEU A 144 -13.18 18.32 -3.24
CA LEU A 144 -13.05 16.95 -3.74
C LEU A 144 -14.10 16.66 -4.83
N GLN A 145 -15.32 17.17 -4.67
CA GLN A 145 -16.40 17.05 -5.67
C GLN A 145 -16.08 17.83 -6.94
N LEU A 146 -15.46 19.01 -6.82
CA LEU A 146 -15.02 19.82 -7.95
C LEU A 146 -13.95 19.09 -8.77
N VAL A 147 -12.93 18.51 -8.12
CA VAL A 147 -11.89 17.73 -8.80
C VAL A 147 -12.48 16.50 -9.49
N ALA A 148 -13.37 15.77 -8.82
CA ALA A 148 -14.06 14.62 -9.42
C ALA A 148 -14.95 15.05 -10.61
N GLY A 149 -15.62 16.19 -10.52
CA GLY A 149 -16.43 16.76 -11.60
C GLY A 149 -15.59 17.18 -12.81
N PHE A 150 -14.41 17.75 -12.58
CA PHE A 150 -13.45 18.05 -13.64
C PHE A 150 -12.96 16.77 -14.34
N VAL A 151 -12.62 15.73 -13.58
CA VAL A 151 -12.23 14.43 -14.14
C VAL A 151 -13.38 13.79 -14.91
N TRP A 152 -14.61 13.91 -14.43
CA TRP A 152 -15.79 13.47 -15.18
C TRP A 152 -15.92 14.20 -16.51
N LEU A 153 -15.84 15.53 -16.52
CA LEU A 153 -15.89 16.31 -17.74
C LEU A 153 -14.77 15.91 -18.71
N TRP A 154 -13.54 15.76 -18.21
CA TRP A 154 -12.40 15.36 -19.02
C TRP A 154 -12.56 13.96 -19.62
N THR A 155 -12.99 12.98 -18.83
CA THR A 155 -13.19 11.60 -19.28
C THR A 155 -14.39 11.43 -20.20
N SER A 156 -15.43 12.26 -20.05
CA SER A 156 -16.61 12.28 -20.94
C SER A 156 -16.35 12.98 -22.27
N LEU A 157 -15.56 14.05 -22.30
CA LEU A 157 -15.31 14.81 -23.53
C LEU A 157 -14.13 14.29 -24.34
N LEU A 158 -13.10 13.74 -23.70
CA LEU A 158 -11.85 13.38 -24.38
C LEU A 158 -11.74 11.85 -24.60
N PRO A 159 -11.66 11.40 -25.87
CA PRO A 159 -11.45 9.99 -26.17
C PRO A 159 -10.21 9.41 -25.48
N GLN A 160 -10.29 8.13 -25.10
CA GLN A 160 -9.26 7.43 -24.30
C GLN A 160 -7.85 7.56 -24.90
N GLN A 161 -7.72 7.48 -26.22
CA GLN A 161 -6.43 7.60 -26.92
C GLN A 161 -5.71 8.93 -26.64
N TYR A 162 -6.45 10.03 -26.51
CA TYR A 162 -5.85 11.34 -26.22
C TYR A 162 -5.53 11.47 -24.73
N ARG A 163 -6.37 10.89 -23.85
CA ARG A 163 -6.06 10.80 -22.42
C ARG A 163 -4.77 10.00 -22.18
N LEU A 164 -4.60 8.84 -22.82
CA LEU A 164 -3.38 8.03 -22.74
C LEU A 164 -2.15 8.82 -23.22
N LYS A 165 -2.24 9.48 -24.37
CA LYS A 165 -1.14 10.30 -24.91
C LYS A 165 -0.78 11.46 -23.97
N PHE A 166 -1.78 12.15 -23.42
CA PHE A 166 -1.58 13.23 -22.47
C PHE A 166 -0.91 12.74 -21.19
N ILE A 167 -1.42 11.66 -20.58
CA ILE A 167 -0.84 11.08 -19.37
C ILE A 167 0.59 10.61 -19.64
N ALA A 168 0.85 9.94 -20.77
CA ALA A 168 2.20 9.52 -21.14
C ALA A 168 3.16 10.71 -21.25
N TRP A 169 2.75 11.78 -21.94
CA TRP A 169 3.53 12.99 -22.11
C TRP A 169 3.81 13.71 -20.79
N TRP A 170 2.79 13.87 -19.94
CA TRP A 170 2.89 14.59 -18.66
C TRP A 170 3.71 13.84 -17.62
N THR A 171 3.51 12.53 -17.52
CA THR A 171 4.09 11.71 -16.42
C THR A 171 5.42 11.08 -16.79
N GLY A 172 5.66 10.79 -18.07
CA GLY A 172 6.76 9.95 -18.54
C GLY A 172 6.72 8.53 -17.97
N PHE A 173 5.55 8.03 -17.56
CA PHE A 173 5.41 6.69 -16.99
C PHE A 173 5.66 5.58 -18.02
N SER A 174 5.89 4.36 -17.55
CA SER A 174 5.92 3.17 -18.41
C SER A 174 4.56 2.98 -19.09
N LYS A 175 4.51 2.29 -20.24
CA LYS A 175 3.25 2.06 -20.98
C LYS A 175 2.17 1.41 -20.11
N GLU A 176 2.58 0.47 -19.25
CA GLU A 176 1.67 -0.21 -18.32
C GLU A 176 1.15 0.75 -17.26
N ALA A 177 2.03 1.52 -16.60
CA ALA A 177 1.61 2.49 -15.59
C ALA A 177 0.73 3.59 -16.19
N VAL A 178 1.02 4.10 -17.40
CA VAL A 178 0.14 5.04 -18.12
C VAL A 178 -1.26 4.47 -18.31
N ARG A 179 -1.35 3.19 -18.69
CA ARG A 179 -2.62 2.51 -18.90
C ARG A 179 -3.39 2.39 -17.59
N VAL A 180 -2.75 1.94 -16.51
CA VAL A 180 -3.37 1.86 -15.18
C VAL A 180 -3.81 3.24 -14.69
N THR A 181 -2.97 4.27 -14.86
CA THR A 181 -3.32 5.65 -14.51
C THR A 181 -4.55 6.11 -15.28
N THR A 182 -4.58 5.90 -16.60
CA THR A 182 -5.65 6.44 -17.45
C THR A 182 -6.97 5.67 -17.30
N ASP A 183 -6.89 4.34 -17.21
CA ASP A 183 -8.06 3.47 -17.27
C ASP A 183 -8.65 3.23 -15.89
N SER A 184 -7.81 3.17 -14.85
CA SER A 184 -8.24 2.89 -13.48
C SER A 184 -8.19 4.14 -12.60
N VAL A 185 -7.06 4.86 -12.51
CA VAL A 185 -6.96 5.98 -11.55
C VAL A 185 -7.78 7.19 -11.94
N VAL A 186 -7.62 7.67 -13.17
CA VAL A 186 -8.27 8.88 -13.70
C VAL A 186 -9.69 8.53 -14.14
N GLN A 187 -10.46 8.03 -13.18
CA GLN A 187 -11.89 7.82 -13.26
C GLN A 187 -12.56 8.63 -12.16
N PRO A 188 -13.71 9.27 -12.40
CA PRO A 188 -14.28 10.23 -11.46
C PRO A 188 -14.49 9.67 -10.05
N GLY A 189 -15.03 8.44 -9.97
CA GLY A 189 -15.23 7.76 -8.69
C GLY A 189 -13.92 7.38 -8.01
N ASN A 190 -12.94 6.85 -8.74
CA ASN A 190 -11.66 6.46 -8.16
C ASN A 190 -10.83 7.67 -7.70
N VAL A 191 -10.86 8.79 -8.44
CA VAL A 191 -10.25 10.05 -8.00
C VAL A 191 -10.93 10.55 -6.74
N TYR A 192 -12.27 10.56 -6.69
CA TYR A 192 -12.99 10.94 -5.48
C TYR A 192 -12.62 10.05 -4.28
N THR A 193 -12.58 8.73 -4.46
CA THR A 193 -12.16 7.77 -3.44
C THR A 193 -10.74 8.04 -2.95
N GLY A 194 -9.78 8.25 -3.86
CA GLY A 194 -8.39 8.56 -3.51
C GLY A 194 -8.25 9.89 -2.76
N LEU A 195 -9.05 10.89 -3.11
CA LEU A 195 -9.08 12.18 -2.43
C LEU A 195 -9.67 12.06 -1.02
N VAL A 196 -10.76 11.30 -0.84
CA VAL A 196 -11.34 11.04 0.49
C VAL A 196 -10.35 10.29 1.37
N LEU A 197 -9.75 9.22 0.84
CA LEU A 197 -8.73 8.46 1.57
C LEU A 197 -7.56 9.36 1.94
N GLY A 198 -7.01 10.12 1.00
CA GLY A 198 -5.91 11.05 1.24
C GLY A 198 -6.23 12.13 2.28
N ALA A 199 -7.45 12.66 2.31
CA ALA A 199 -7.89 13.59 3.34
C ALA A 199 -7.94 12.95 4.74
N SER A 200 -8.45 11.71 4.83
CA SER A 200 -8.41 10.96 6.10
C SER A 200 -6.99 10.59 6.52
N GLU A 201 -6.10 10.23 5.60
CA GLU A 201 -4.68 9.97 5.88
C GLU A 201 -4.01 11.16 6.59
N MET A 202 -4.22 12.37 6.06
CA MET A 202 -3.66 13.62 6.62
C MET A 202 -4.14 13.90 8.05
N THR A 203 -5.37 13.50 8.36
CA THR A 203 -5.99 13.74 9.66
C THR A 203 -5.58 12.66 10.67
N ASP A 204 -5.64 11.40 10.26
CA ASP A 204 -5.73 10.25 11.17
C ASP A 204 -4.40 9.47 11.30
N ILE A 205 -3.51 9.53 10.29
CA ILE A 205 -2.22 8.83 10.39
C ILE A 205 -1.34 9.52 11.42
N ARG A 206 -1.02 8.77 12.46
CA ARG A 206 -0.07 9.07 13.53
C ARG A 206 0.81 7.84 13.75
N SER A 207 1.98 8.01 14.34
CA SER A 207 2.79 6.85 14.73
C SER A 207 1.98 5.88 15.58
N PRO A 208 2.04 4.56 15.31
CA PRO A 208 1.69 3.56 16.29
C PRO A 208 2.40 3.86 17.61
N ASP A 209 1.74 3.55 18.72
CA ASP A 209 2.23 3.92 20.03
C ASP A 209 3.50 3.13 20.43
N ALA A 210 4.16 3.57 21.50
CA ALA A 210 5.36 2.90 22.01
C ALA A 210 5.09 1.45 22.42
N LYS A 211 3.85 1.08 22.76
CA LYS A 211 3.47 -0.29 23.12
C LYS A 211 3.48 -1.19 21.89
N PHE A 212 2.94 -0.71 20.76
CA PHE A 212 2.99 -1.39 19.47
C PHE A 212 4.44 -1.65 19.08
N TRP A 213 5.29 -0.63 19.05
CA TRP A 213 6.67 -0.78 18.58
C TRP A 213 7.55 -1.63 19.51
N ARG A 214 7.34 -1.53 20.83
CA ARG A 214 8.00 -2.42 21.78
C ARG A 214 7.66 -3.89 21.53
N LYS A 215 6.39 -4.18 21.24
CA LYS A 215 5.87 -5.54 21.02
C LYS A 215 6.23 -6.09 19.64
N TYR A 216 6.08 -5.28 18.59
CA TYR A 216 6.08 -5.74 17.20
C TYR A 216 7.21 -5.18 16.34
N GLY A 217 8.00 -4.21 16.81
CA GLY A 217 9.04 -3.54 16.00
C GLY A 217 10.05 -4.50 15.38
N LYS A 218 10.45 -5.56 16.10
CA LYS A 218 11.36 -6.61 15.58
C LYS A 218 10.78 -7.41 14.41
N ARG A 219 9.47 -7.37 14.21
CA ARG A 219 8.70 -8.04 13.15
C ARG A 219 8.39 -7.09 11.98
N CYS A 220 9.05 -5.95 11.93
CA CYS A 220 8.88 -4.94 10.89
C CYS A 220 10.22 -4.72 10.17
N SER A 221 10.21 -4.78 8.84
CA SER A 221 11.29 -4.24 8.02
C SER A 221 10.74 -3.08 7.19
N ALA A 222 11.41 -1.93 7.20
CA ALA A 222 11.00 -0.74 6.50
C ALA A 222 11.97 -0.37 5.37
N TYR A 223 11.42 -0.17 4.18
CA TYR A 223 12.12 0.34 3.03
C TYR A 223 11.85 1.84 2.93
N TRP A 224 12.87 2.64 3.19
CA TRP A 224 12.82 4.09 3.08
C TRP A 224 13.50 4.54 1.79
N VAL A 225 12.94 5.55 1.15
CA VAL A 225 13.66 6.28 0.09
C VAL A 225 14.27 7.55 0.66
N MET A 226 15.45 7.91 0.17
CA MET A 226 16.24 9.01 0.74
C MET A 226 15.56 10.37 0.61
N ARG A 227 14.79 10.59 -0.46
CA ARG A 227 14.03 11.82 -0.70
C ARG A 227 12.58 11.44 -0.94
N ASP A 228 11.82 11.39 0.15
CA ASP A 228 10.40 11.10 0.10
C ASP A 228 9.59 12.36 0.44
N HIS A 229 8.91 12.91 -0.55
CA HIS A 229 8.10 14.11 -0.36
C HIS A 229 6.80 13.87 0.43
N TRP A 230 6.48 12.61 0.73
CA TRP A 230 5.33 12.21 1.54
C TRP A 230 5.70 11.85 2.98
N ILE A 231 7.00 11.93 3.33
CA ILE A 231 7.48 11.63 4.68
C ILE A 231 8.14 12.87 5.27
N HIS A 232 7.77 13.20 6.51
CA HIS A 232 8.46 14.23 7.27
C HIS A 232 9.74 13.62 7.89
N GLU A 233 10.91 14.03 7.40
CA GLU A 233 12.19 13.41 7.77
C GLU A 233 12.44 13.40 9.28
N ALA A 234 12.15 14.51 9.98
CA ALA A 234 12.33 14.58 11.43
C ALA A 234 11.43 13.59 12.19
N SER A 235 10.17 13.42 11.75
CA SER A 235 9.26 12.45 12.35
C SER A 235 9.71 11.02 12.10
N ARG A 236 10.22 10.73 10.89
CA ARG A 236 10.82 9.42 10.57
C ARG A 236 12.03 9.16 11.47
N ASP A 237 12.94 10.11 11.60
CA ASP A 237 14.18 9.90 12.34
C ASP A 237 13.90 9.70 13.83
N GLN A 238 12.91 10.41 14.39
CA GLN A 238 12.41 10.15 15.74
C GLN A 238 11.80 8.75 15.88
N LEU A 239 10.94 8.34 14.95
CA LEU A 239 10.38 6.99 14.92
C LEU A 239 11.49 5.93 14.90
N LEU A 240 12.54 6.13 14.11
CA LEU A 240 13.64 5.17 14.00
C LEU A 240 14.50 5.14 15.27
N ALA A 241 14.65 6.26 15.97
CA ALA A 241 15.34 6.30 17.26
C ALA A 241 14.57 5.54 18.35
N ASP A 242 13.24 5.59 18.32
CA ASP A 242 12.36 5.04 19.36
C ASP A 242 11.95 3.58 19.11
N THR A 243 12.33 3.00 17.97
CA THR A 243 11.82 1.70 17.54
C THR A 243 12.92 0.74 17.11
N ARG A 244 12.59 -0.56 17.07
CA ARG A 244 13.51 -1.64 16.67
C ARG A 244 13.18 -2.16 15.27
N ILE A 245 12.74 -1.26 14.39
CA ILE A 245 12.39 -1.59 13.01
C ILE A 245 13.67 -1.80 12.22
N GLU A 246 13.81 -2.93 11.53
CA GLU A 246 14.89 -3.10 10.56
C GLU A 246 14.68 -2.11 9.41
N SER A 247 15.62 -1.20 9.17
CA SER A 247 15.45 -0.15 8.17
C SER A 247 16.48 -0.24 7.05
N TYR A 248 16.00 -0.16 5.82
CA TYR A 248 16.82 -0.08 4.61
C TYR A 248 16.55 1.25 3.90
N PHE A 249 17.61 1.95 3.51
CA PHE A 249 17.51 3.25 2.83
C PHE A 249 17.99 3.16 1.40
N CYS A 250 17.13 3.56 0.46
CA CYS A 250 17.42 3.52 -0.98
C CYS A 250 17.54 4.91 -1.60
N LYS A 251 18.60 5.12 -2.38
CA LYS A 251 18.82 6.32 -3.21
C LYS A 251 18.22 6.22 -4.62
N ARG A 252 17.93 5.00 -5.08
CA ARG A 252 17.58 4.69 -6.47
C ARG A 252 16.09 4.57 -6.73
N ALA A 253 15.28 4.52 -5.68
CA ALA A 253 13.82 4.44 -5.76
C ALA A 253 13.18 5.74 -5.26
N ASN A 254 11.92 5.92 -5.63
CA ASN A 254 11.06 7.02 -5.17
C ASN A 254 9.87 6.43 -4.38
N HIS A 255 9.04 7.30 -3.80
CA HIS A 255 7.86 6.90 -3.05
C HIS A 255 6.97 5.94 -3.86
N ALA A 256 6.54 6.37 -5.04
CA ALA A 256 5.74 5.56 -5.96
C ALA A 256 6.61 4.56 -6.76
N PHE A 257 7.34 3.69 -6.05
CA PHE A 257 8.28 2.74 -6.65
C PHE A 257 7.60 1.82 -7.68
N CYS A 258 6.31 1.51 -7.48
CA CYS A 258 5.54 0.65 -8.38
C CYS A 258 5.47 1.16 -9.83
N VAL A 259 5.73 2.45 -10.06
CA VAL A 259 5.68 3.05 -11.39
C VAL A 259 6.97 2.85 -12.20
N ARG A 260 8.14 2.75 -11.54
CA ARG A 260 9.45 2.76 -12.22
C ARG A 260 10.56 1.92 -11.58
N HIS A 261 10.41 1.50 -10.34
CA HIS A 261 11.47 0.92 -9.51
C HIS A 261 11.02 -0.37 -8.80
N SER A 262 10.05 -1.07 -9.40
CA SER A 262 9.43 -2.27 -8.86
C SER A 262 10.45 -3.37 -8.55
N GLU A 263 11.39 -3.61 -9.47
CA GLU A 263 12.42 -4.64 -9.35
C GLU A 263 13.36 -4.35 -8.17
N ILE A 264 13.80 -3.10 -8.00
CA ILE A 264 14.71 -2.69 -6.92
C ILE A 264 14.09 -2.93 -5.54
N VAL A 265 12.78 -2.66 -5.40
CA VAL A 265 12.08 -2.90 -4.14
C VAL A 265 11.79 -4.38 -3.95
N ALA A 266 11.45 -5.10 -5.02
CA ALA A 266 11.23 -6.54 -5.01
C ALA A 266 12.49 -7.30 -4.56
N ASP A 267 13.68 -6.95 -5.04
CA ASP A 267 14.95 -7.58 -4.65
C ASP A 267 15.15 -7.53 -3.13
N VAL A 268 14.89 -6.36 -2.52
CA VAL A 268 15.06 -6.17 -1.07
C VAL A 268 14.02 -6.96 -0.29
N VAL A 269 12.76 -6.92 -0.70
CA VAL A 269 11.68 -7.68 -0.05
C VAL A 269 11.89 -9.19 -0.21
N ALA A 270 12.38 -9.64 -1.37
CA ALA A 270 12.74 -11.03 -1.61
C ALA A 270 13.89 -11.48 -0.70
N GLY A 271 14.91 -10.64 -0.51
CA GLY A 271 16.00 -10.90 0.43
C GLY A 271 15.52 -11.05 1.87
N TRP A 272 14.65 -10.15 2.33
CA TRP A 272 14.05 -10.24 3.66
C TRP A 272 13.21 -11.52 3.80
N LEU A 273 12.32 -11.78 2.86
CA LEU A 273 11.46 -12.97 2.90
C LEU A 273 12.26 -14.26 2.89
N GLY A 274 13.27 -14.38 2.02
CA GLY A 274 14.11 -15.58 1.97
C GLY A 274 14.83 -15.85 3.28
N ARG A 275 15.34 -14.79 3.93
CA ARG A 275 15.97 -14.87 5.24
C ARG A 275 14.98 -15.27 6.33
N ASP A 276 13.79 -14.68 6.35
CA ASP A 276 12.77 -14.98 7.36
C ASP A 276 12.26 -16.42 7.25
N LEU A 277 12.11 -16.92 6.02
CA LEU A 277 11.80 -18.33 5.76
C LEU A 277 12.92 -19.25 6.28
N ALA A 278 14.19 -18.93 6.00
CA ALA A 278 15.32 -19.73 6.44
C ALA A 278 15.48 -19.79 7.97
N MET A 279 15.29 -18.68 8.68
CA MET A 279 15.35 -18.67 10.16
C MET A 279 14.30 -19.59 10.77
N LYS A 280 13.08 -19.57 10.21
CA LYS A 280 11.99 -20.40 10.72
C LYS A 280 12.22 -21.89 10.49
N PHE A 281 12.80 -22.27 9.36
CA PHE A 281 13.21 -23.67 9.13
C PHE A 281 14.26 -24.14 10.16
N ALA A 282 15.16 -23.26 10.61
CA ALA A 282 16.12 -23.60 11.65
C ALA A 282 15.44 -23.79 13.03
N ASP A 283 14.46 -22.95 13.37
CA ASP A 283 13.69 -23.07 14.62
C ASP A 283 12.81 -24.34 14.65
N GLU A 284 12.34 -24.85 13.50
CA GLU A 284 11.54 -26.08 13.40
C GLU A 284 12.38 -27.38 13.47
N LEU A 285 13.71 -27.30 13.34
CA LEU A 285 14.64 -28.44 13.39
C LEU A 285 15.23 -28.70 14.79
N HIS A 286 14.97 -27.82 15.75
CA HIS A 286 15.45 -27.88 17.14
C HIS A 286 14.29 -28.08 18.13
#